data_AF-A0A5B7H8L4-F1
#
_entry.id   AF-A0A5B7H8L4-F1
#
_cell.length_a   1.000
_cell.length_b   1.000
_cell.length_c   1.000
_cell.angle_alpha   90.00
_cell.angle_beta   90.00
_cell.angle_gamma   90.00
#
_symmetry.space_group_name_H-M   'P 1'
#
loop_
_entity.id
_entity.type
_entity.pdbx_description
1 polymer ?
#
loop_
_entity_poly.entity_id
_entity_poly.type
_entity_poly.pdbx_seq_one_letter_code
_entity_poly.pdbx_strand_id
1 'polypeptide(L)'
;MPVLIVLWLWRCLALLVVLIKHRKIVHLATGIEALFALDSAGARAVISGVLVVRGRVGIATARERLLENVLNVRDSKGRLLHPKFRQMVIKRCGVVVWMWEDNFQITSHVREMQRELRDEIDLLEEITSRNKLPFVRGQSGWELLVASMASYGNQHEPHTAVLIRLHHSLGDGRSFITLLLSALLDSPLEKPQTLPIARHHQQSRLARLGRLLWAVSNTPWVMRRVLRRGEPSPLHGCRLEGRKILAWSSPMSLAALKEGRSLAGVTVNDLLLAGLAQALHRYFRSVGDAMPQRVVTVLPVDVTQPTDPLAVANNLSLCTFSLPTGPMAPVTRLEAIHCRLERLKASPDIIVNYAVLDMFTNLLPGPLARRALNTHGVTLVASNLPGPQETIHMFGGAVNDIMFWIPNKSRTGV
;
A
#
# COMPACT_ATOMS: atom_id res chain seq x y z
N MET A 1 -34.11 -0.84 3.68
CA MET A 1 -34.00 -1.67 4.90
C MET A 1 -34.06 -3.18 4.66
N PRO A 2 -35.04 -3.77 3.94
CA PRO A 2 -35.15 -5.24 3.82
C PRO A 2 -33.94 -5.91 3.13
N VAL A 3 -33.38 -5.27 2.09
CA VAL A 3 -32.19 -5.78 1.37
C VAL A 3 -30.95 -5.88 2.27
N LEU A 4 -30.73 -4.90 3.16
CA LEU A 4 -29.58 -4.92 4.08
C LEU A 4 -29.69 -6.05 5.11
N ILE A 5 -30.90 -6.33 5.58
CA ILE A 5 -31.17 -7.44 6.51
C ILE A 5 -30.92 -8.78 5.81
N VAL A 6 -31.38 -8.95 4.57
CA VAL A 6 -31.13 -10.17 3.78
C VAL A 6 -29.63 -10.39 3.54
N LEU A 7 -28.89 -9.34 3.17
CA LEU A 7 -27.44 -9.40 2.98
C LEU A 7 -26.70 -9.74 4.29
N TRP A 8 -27.16 -9.17 5.40
CA TRP A 8 -26.61 -9.47 6.72
C TRP A 8 -26.88 -10.93 7.13
N LEU A 9 -28.11 -11.43 6.96
CA LEU A 9 -28.48 -12.82 7.22
C LEU A 9 -27.69 -13.79 6.35
N TRP A 10 -27.56 -13.50 5.05
CA TRP A 10 -26.71 -14.27 4.13
C TRP A 10 -25.28 -14.35 4.64
N ARG A 11 -24.71 -13.22 5.09
CA ARG A 11 -23.36 -13.20 5.64
C ARG A 11 -23.26 -14.05 6.90
N CYS A 12 -24.17 -13.89 7.85
CA CYS A 12 -24.18 -14.70 9.07
C CYS A 12 -24.20 -16.20 8.74
N LEU A 13 -25.02 -16.62 7.77
CA LEU A 13 -25.06 -17.99 7.30
C LEU A 13 -23.74 -18.41 6.63
N ALA A 14 -23.18 -17.58 5.75
CA ALA A 14 -21.90 -17.86 5.10
C ALA A 14 -20.76 -18.03 6.13
N LEU A 15 -20.72 -17.18 7.15
CA LEU A 15 -19.77 -17.27 8.26
C LEU A 15 -19.95 -18.55 9.06
N LEU A 16 -21.19 -18.90 9.39
CA LEU A 16 -21.51 -20.13 10.11
C LEU A 16 -21.00 -21.35 9.33
N VAL A 17 -21.30 -21.45 8.04
CA VAL A 17 -20.83 -22.54 7.16
C VAL A 17 -19.30 -22.59 7.12
N VAL A 18 -18.65 -21.44 7.01
CA VAL A 18 -17.20 -21.33 6.91
C VAL A 18 -16.55 -21.76 8.24
N LEU A 19 -17.10 -21.36 9.39
CA LEU A 19 -16.65 -21.79 10.73
C LEU A 19 -16.85 -23.30 10.97
N ILE A 20 -17.99 -23.86 10.56
CA ILE A 20 -18.28 -25.30 10.69
C ILE A 20 -17.31 -26.13 9.85
N LYS A 21 -17.06 -25.70 8.60
CA LYS A 21 -16.25 -26.45 7.63
C LYS A 21 -14.75 -26.28 7.85
N HIS A 22 -14.31 -25.17 8.44
CA HIS A 22 -12.89 -24.82 8.56
C HIS A 22 -12.54 -24.38 9.99
N ARG A 23 -12.10 -25.33 10.83
CA ARG A 23 -11.73 -25.06 12.23
C ARG A 23 -10.49 -24.17 12.43
N LYS A 24 -9.74 -23.85 11.37
CA LYS A 24 -8.49 -23.06 11.42
C LYS A 24 -8.69 -21.57 11.10
N ILE A 25 -9.94 -21.10 10.98
CA ILE A 25 -10.22 -19.68 10.74
C ILE A 25 -9.88 -18.87 11.97
N VAL A 26 -9.17 -17.77 11.74
CA VAL A 26 -8.78 -16.84 12.81
C VAL A 26 -9.80 -15.72 12.91
N HIS A 27 -9.99 -14.99 11.80
CA HIS A 27 -10.86 -13.84 11.75
C HIS A 27 -11.24 -13.51 10.30
N LEU A 28 -12.23 -12.63 10.15
CA LEU A 28 -12.65 -12.07 8.87
C LEU A 28 -11.68 -11.00 8.42
N ALA A 29 -11.36 -10.99 7.12
CA ALA A 29 -10.74 -9.82 6.52
C ALA A 29 -11.83 -8.76 6.31
N THR A 30 -11.56 -7.52 6.70
CA THR A 30 -12.49 -6.40 6.55
C THR A 30 -11.81 -5.21 5.87
N GLY A 31 -12.61 -4.25 5.41
CA GLY A 31 -12.10 -3.02 4.81
C GLY A 31 -11.10 -3.28 3.67
N ILE A 32 -9.93 -2.66 3.78
CA ILE A 32 -8.88 -2.74 2.76
C ILE A 32 -8.30 -4.15 2.59
N GLU A 33 -8.26 -4.94 3.65
CA GLU A 33 -7.78 -6.32 3.58
C GLU A 33 -8.62 -7.14 2.61
N ALA A 34 -9.95 -7.07 2.79
CA ALA A 34 -10.91 -7.71 1.92
C ALA A 34 -10.86 -7.13 0.51
N LEU A 35 -10.70 -5.81 0.36
CA LEU A 35 -10.61 -5.15 -0.95
C LEU A 35 -9.47 -5.73 -1.80
N PHE A 36 -8.26 -5.86 -1.24
CA PHE A 36 -7.10 -6.39 -1.95
C PHE A 36 -7.15 -7.91 -2.10
N ALA A 37 -7.64 -8.60 -1.07
CA ALA A 37 -7.88 -10.03 -1.16
C ALA A 37 -8.89 -10.38 -2.26
N LEU A 38 -9.94 -9.59 -2.48
CA LEU A 38 -10.90 -9.81 -3.57
C LEU A 38 -10.25 -9.70 -4.96
N ASP A 39 -9.17 -8.93 -5.11
CA ASP A 39 -8.44 -8.72 -6.36
C ASP A 39 -7.27 -9.70 -6.57
N SER A 40 -7.12 -10.71 -5.70
CA SER A 40 -6.00 -11.68 -5.68
C SER A 40 -5.91 -12.66 -6.87
N ALA A 41 -6.51 -12.35 -8.02
CA ALA A 41 -6.23 -13.08 -9.24
C ALA A 41 -4.82 -12.71 -9.75
N GLY A 42 -3.84 -13.56 -9.46
CA GLY A 42 -2.44 -13.36 -9.87
C GLY A 42 -1.67 -12.41 -8.95
N ALA A 43 -0.70 -11.68 -9.50
CA ALA A 43 0.24 -10.83 -8.77
C ALA A 43 -0.22 -9.36 -8.59
N ARG A 44 -1.53 -9.09 -8.70
CA ARG A 44 -2.06 -7.71 -8.76
C ARG A 44 -2.01 -6.96 -7.42
N ALA A 45 -2.24 -7.65 -6.31
CA ALA A 45 -2.28 -7.06 -4.97
C ALA A 45 -0.93 -7.16 -4.24
N VAL A 46 0.18 -7.06 -4.97
CA VAL A 46 1.55 -7.16 -4.43
C VAL A 46 2.15 -5.77 -4.25
N ILE A 47 2.54 -5.45 -3.02
CA ILE A 47 3.51 -4.41 -2.72
C ILE A 47 4.89 -5.01 -2.95
N SER A 48 5.70 -4.35 -3.74
CA SER A 48 7.07 -4.76 -4.04
C SER A 48 8.00 -3.78 -3.35
N GLY A 49 9.12 -4.25 -2.82
CA GLY A 49 10.14 -3.39 -2.25
C GLY A 49 11.54 -3.89 -2.57
N VAL A 50 12.49 -2.98 -2.54
CA VAL A 50 13.92 -3.25 -2.61
C VAL A 50 14.57 -2.56 -1.41
N LEU A 51 15.41 -3.30 -0.71
CA LEU A 51 16.30 -2.79 0.32
C LEU A 51 17.73 -3.15 -0.11
N VAL A 52 18.60 -2.16 -0.24
CA VAL A 52 20.02 -2.37 -0.58
C VAL A 52 20.86 -2.07 0.65
N VAL A 53 21.62 -3.07 1.09
CA VAL A 53 22.47 -3.02 2.28
C VAL A 53 23.92 -3.19 1.86
N ARG A 54 24.81 -2.33 2.38
CA ARG A 54 26.26 -2.45 2.21
C ARG A 54 26.79 -3.71 2.90
N GLY A 55 27.62 -4.47 2.19
CA GLY A 55 28.20 -5.73 2.66
C GLY A 55 27.39 -6.97 2.27
N ARG A 56 27.86 -8.13 2.73
CA ARG A 56 27.20 -9.43 2.51
C ARG A 56 26.33 -9.78 3.70
N VAL A 57 25.02 -9.83 3.49
CA VAL A 57 24.06 -10.29 4.49
C VAL A 57 23.81 -11.78 4.30
N GLY A 58 24.19 -12.59 5.30
CA GLY A 58 23.90 -14.01 5.30
C GLY A 58 22.41 -14.28 5.45
N ILE A 59 21.88 -15.24 4.67
CA ILE A 59 20.47 -15.63 4.74
C ILE A 59 20.07 -16.14 6.15
N ALA A 60 20.99 -16.79 6.86
CA ALA A 60 20.75 -17.26 8.23
C ALA A 60 20.45 -16.06 9.16
N THR A 61 21.27 -15.02 9.11
CA THR A 61 21.08 -13.78 9.87
C THR A 61 19.76 -13.10 9.53
N ALA A 62 19.41 -13.03 8.24
CA ALA A 62 18.13 -12.45 7.82
C ALA A 62 16.93 -13.24 8.40
N ARG A 63 16.98 -14.57 8.35
CA ARG A 63 15.93 -15.45 8.89
C ARG A 63 15.81 -15.32 10.40
N GLU A 64 16.92 -15.34 11.12
CA GLU A 64 16.98 -15.21 12.58
C GLU A 64 16.38 -13.87 13.03
N ARG A 65 16.86 -12.75 12.47
CA ARG A 65 16.33 -11.40 12.78
C ARG A 65 14.83 -11.30 12.55
N LEU A 66 14.31 -11.86 11.45
CA LEU A 66 12.87 -11.86 11.19
C LEU A 66 12.09 -12.74 12.16
N LEU A 67 12.64 -13.90 12.53
CA LEU A 67 12.03 -14.78 13.51
C LEU A 67 11.93 -14.07 14.87
N GLU A 68 13.02 -13.48 15.33
CA GLU A 68 13.10 -12.83 16.65
C GLU A 68 12.26 -11.55 16.71
N ASN A 69 12.44 -10.65 15.73
CA ASN A 69 11.92 -9.28 15.83
C ASN A 69 10.57 -9.07 15.14
N VAL A 70 10.09 -10.04 14.36
CA VAL A 70 8.79 -9.93 13.68
C VAL A 70 7.88 -11.13 13.98
N LEU A 71 8.34 -12.35 13.73
CA LEU A 71 7.46 -13.51 13.68
C LEU A 71 7.19 -14.16 15.04
N ASN A 72 8.09 -14.04 16.00
CA ASN A 72 7.97 -14.61 17.34
C ASN A 72 7.69 -13.55 18.42
N VAL A 73 7.65 -12.26 18.05
CA VAL A 73 7.32 -11.19 19.00
C VAL A 73 5.92 -11.38 19.55
N ARG A 74 5.78 -11.23 20.86
CA ARG A 74 4.52 -11.40 21.60
C ARG A 74 4.16 -10.16 22.39
N ASP A 75 2.87 -9.91 22.52
CA ASP A 75 2.33 -8.87 23.39
C ASP A 75 2.42 -9.28 24.87
N SER A 76 2.06 -8.36 25.78
CA SER A 76 2.03 -8.62 27.23
C SER A 76 1.09 -9.75 27.65
N LYS A 77 0.21 -10.23 26.76
CA LYS A 77 -0.71 -11.35 26.98
C LYS A 77 -0.22 -12.65 26.33
N GLY A 78 1.02 -12.69 25.83
CA GLY A 78 1.64 -13.84 25.20
C GLY A 78 1.14 -14.15 23.78
N ARG A 79 0.35 -13.26 23.17
CA ARG A 79 -0.17 -13.44 21.79
C ARG A 79 0.83 -12.88 20.79
N LEU A 80 0.95 -13.51 19.62
CA LEU A 80 1.82 -13.01 18.55
C LEU A 80 1.41 -11.58 18.17
N LEU A 81 2.40 -10.69 18.06
CA LEU A 81 2.19 -9.29 17.69
C LEU A 81 1.84 -9.14 16.21
N HIS A 82 2.44 -9.97 15.35
CA HIS A 82 2.20 -9.95 13.91
C HIS A 82 1.71 -11.32 13.37
N PRO A 83 0.54 -11.81 13.82
CA PRO A 83 0.07 -13.14 13.48
C PRO A 83 -0.22 -13.30 11.98
N LYS A 84 -0.50 -12.19 11.27
CA LYS A 84 -0.80 -12.16 9.83
C LYS A 84 0.33 -12.72 8.96
N PHE A 85 1.60 -12.63 9.39
CA PHE A 85 2.73 -13.21 8.64
C PHE A 85 2.78 -14.74 8.69
N ARG A 86 1.93 -15.40 9.47
CA ARG A 86 1.73 -16.86 9.43
C ARG A 86 0.30 -17.22 9.03
N GLN A 87 -0.42 -16.27 8.44
CA GLN A 87 -1.79 -16.47 8.00
C GLN A 87 -1.89 -16.19 6.50
N MET A 88 -2.78 -16.94 5.87
CA MET A 88 -3.16 -16.77 4.48
C MET A 88 -4.56 -16.19 4.39
N VAL A 89 -4.77 -15.32 3.40
CA VAL A 89 -6.11 -14.82 3.08
C VAL A 89 -6.73 -15.68 2.01
N ILE A 90 -7.92 -16.20 2.29
CA ILE A 90 -8.65 -17.04 1.36
C ILE A 90 -10.09 -16.58 1.17
N LYS A 91 -10.66 -16.91 0.00
CA LYS A 91 -12.08 -16.67 -0.33
C LYS A 91 -12.86 -17.96 -0.10
N ARG A 92 -13.89 -17.94 0.74
CA ARG A 92 -14.77 -19.09 1.03
C ARG A 92 -16.21 -18.61 1.17
N CYS A 93 -17.16 -19.32 0.54
CA CYS A 93 -18.59 -18.99 0.60
C CYS A 93 -18.93 -17.51 0.37
N GLY A 94 -18.21 -16.84 -0.54
CA GLY A 94 -18.40 -15.43 -0.84
C GLY A 94 -17.85 -14.44 0.20
N VAL A 95 -17.22 -14.90 1.28
CA VAL A 95 -16.52 -14.07 2.27
C VAL A 95 -15.00 -14.25 2.16
N VAL A 96 -14.26 -13.30 2.73
CA VAL A 96 -12.80 -13.32 2.80
C VAL A 96 -12.39 -13.57 4.25
N VAL A 97 -11.57 -14.59 4.49
CA VAL A 97 -11.15 -14.99 5.85
C VAL A 97 -9.64 -15.18 5.92
N TRP A 98 -9.10 -14.92 7.10
CA TRP A 98 -7.74 -15.28 7.48
C TRP A 98 -7.71 -16.67 8.09
N MET A 99 -6.77 -17.49 7.63
CA MET A 99 -6.51 -18.84 8.13
C MET A 99 -5.03 -19.02 8.40
N TRP A 100 -4.68 -19.78 9.44
CA TRP A 100 -3.28 -20.12 9.69
C TRP A 100 -2.70 -20.93 8.53
N GLU A 101 -1.43 -20.66 8.23
CA GLU A 101 -0.61 -21.47 7.36
C GLU A 101 -0.30 -22.82 8.01
N ASP A 102 -0.41 -23.89 7.24
CA ASP A 102 -0.08 -25.23 7.69
C ASP A 102 1.43 -25.45 7.60
N ASN A 103 2.05 -25.89 8.70
CA ASN A 103 3.48 -26.15 8.78
C ASN A 103 4.35 -24.97 8.31
N PHE A 104 4.09 -23.77 8.85
CA PHE A 104 4.88 -22.57 8.53
C PHE A 104 6.39 -22.82 8.67
N GLN A 105 7.14 -22.52 7.60
CA GLN A 105 8.59 -22.65 7.53
C GLN A 105 9.21 -21.36 7.00
N ILE A 106 10.10 -20.73 7.78
CA ILE A 106 10.74 -19.47 7.38
C ILE A 106 11.56 -19.61 6.08
N THR A 107 12.08 -20.81 5.82
CA THR A 107 12.89 -21.14 4.64
C THR A 107 12.10 -21.05 3.33
N SER A 108 10.77 -21.21 3.39
CA SER A 108 9.88 -21.04 2.24
C SER A 108 9.67 -19.57 1.87
N HIS A 109 9.71 -18.68 2.87
CA HIS A 109 9.45 -17.24 2.69
C HIS A 109 10.71 -16.43 2.45
N VAL A 110 11.81 -16.77 3.14
CA VAL A 110 13.10 -16.08 3.02
C VAL A 110 14.05 -17.00 2.25
N ARG A 111 14.36 -16.62 1.02
CA ARG A 111 15.12 -17.42 0.06
C ARG A 111 16.34 -16.67 -0.42
N GLU A 112 17.38 -17.42 -0.78
CA GLU A 112 18.60 -16.86 -1.35
C GLU A 112 18.57 -17.00 -2.87
N MET A 113 18.99 -15.95 -3.55
CA MET A 113 19.17 -15.96 -4.98
C MET A 113 20.47 -16.67 -5.33
N GLN A 114 20.39 -17.68 -6.21
CA GLN A 114 21.57 -18.46 -6.61
C GLN A 114 22.50 -17.70 -7.57
N ARG A 115 21.96 -16.71 -8.29
CA ARG A 115 22.76 -15.82 -9.16
C ARG A 115 23.05 -14.52 -8.42
N GLU A 116 24.26 -14.02 -8.60
CA GLU A 116 24.66 -12.69 -8.18
C GLU A 116 24.10 -11.64 -9.15
N LEU A 117 23.60 -10.52 -8.63
CA LEU A 117 23.14 -9.39 -9.43
C LEU A 117 24.33 -8.50 -9.80
N ARG A 118 24.40 -8.11 -11.07
CA ARG A 118 25.54 -7.34 -11.59
C ARG A 118 25.48 -5.88 -11.20
N ASP A 119 24.31 -5.27 -11.37
CA ASP A 119 24.10 -3.82 -11.23
C ASP A 119 22.63 -3.50 -10.87
N GLU A 120 22.33 -2.20 -10.82
CA GLU A 120 20.98 -1.68 -10.59
C GLU A 120 19.95 -2.10 -11.65
N ILE A 121 20.38 -2.29 -12.90
CA ILE A 121 19.51 -2.66 -14.01
C ILE A 121 19.07 -4.12 -13.84
N ASP A 122 20.01 -5.01 -13.53
CA ASP A 122 19.73 -6.43 -13.27
C ASP A 122 18.80 -6.59 -12.04
N LEU A 123 19.01 -5.77 -11.00
CA LEU A 123 18.12 -5.70 -9.84
C LEU A 123 16.71 -5.28 -10.23
N LEU A 124 16.57 -4.24 -11.06
CA LEU A 124 15.27 -3.75 -11.54
C LEU A 124 14.55 -4.79 -12.40
N GLU A 125 15.27 -5.46 -13.30
CA GLU A 125 14.75 -6.54 -14.13
C GLU A 125 14.27 -7.73 -13.28
N GLU A 126 15.03 -8.11 -12.25
CA GLU A 126 14.67 -9.20 -11.35
C GLU A 126 13.39 -8.89 -10.58
N ILE A 127 13.27 -7.72 -9.95
CA ILE A 127 12.04 -7.38 -9.22
C ILE A 127 10.83 -7.24 -10.16
N THR A 128 11.06 -6.71 -11.36
CA THR A 128 10.05 -6.60 -12.43
C THR A 128 9.55 -7.98 -12.89
N SER A 129 10.45 -8.94 -13.06
CA SER A 129 10.10 -10.30 -13.46
C SER A 129 9.30 -11.01 -12.37
N ARG A 130 9.71 -10.88 -11.11
CA ARG A 130 9.05 -11.50 -9.94
C ARG A 130 7.67 -10.96 -9.67
N ASN A 131 7.44 -9.69 -9.95
CA ASN A 131 6.13 -9.08 -9.78
C ASN A 131 5.02 -9.66 -10.66
N LYS A 132 5.35 -10.54 -11.61
CA LYS A 132 4.37 -11.28 -12.40
C LYS A 132 3.92 -12.57 -11.72
N LEU A 133 4.71 -13.09 -10.78
CA LEU A 133 4.50 -14.41 -10.17
C LEU A 133 3.42 -14.34 -9.08
N PRO A 134 2.44 -15.25 -9.02
CA PRO A 134 1.55 -15.35 -7.88
C PRO A 134 2.32 -15.83 -6.63
N PHE A 135 1.79 -15.56 -5.44
CA PHE A 135 2.26 -16.23 -4.23
C PHE A 135 1.93 -17.73 -4.29
N VAL A 136 2.76 -18.54 -3.62
CA VAL A 136 2.57 -19.99 -3.53
C VAL A 136 1.27 -20.29 -2.80
N ARG A 137 0.47 -21.23 -3.34
CA ARG A 137 -0.80 -21.60 -2.72
C ARG A 137 -0.56 -22.30 -1.38
N GLY A 138 -1.36 -21.95 -0.39
CA GLY A 138 -1.28 -22.53 0.96
C GLY A 138 -0.27 -21.84 1.88
N GLN A 139 0.50 -20.89 1.37
CA GLN A 139 1.45 -20.09 2.16
C GLN A 139 0.90 -18.70 2.45
N SER A 140 1.40 -18.09 3.51
CA SER A 140 1.18 -16.69 3.83
C SER A 140 1.73 -15.79 2.72
N GLY A 141 1.04 -14.68 2.46
CA GLY A 141 1.23 -13.87 1.25
C GLY A 141 2.44 -12.94 1.31
N TRP A 142 3.63 -13.44 1.59
CA TRP A 142 4.86 -12.65 1.58
C TRP A 142 6.09 -13.47 1.24
N GLU A 143 7.10 -12.83 0.66
CA GLU A 143 8.41 -13.40 0.43
C GLU A 143 9.52 -12.35 0.51
N LEU A 144 10.71 -12.80 0.90
CA LEU A 144 11.96 -12.07 0.86
C LEU A 144 12.97 -12.87 0.04
N LEU A 145 13.59 -12.23 -0.93
CA LEU A 145 14.71 -12.81 -1.67
C LEU A 145 15.97 -12.00 -1.35
N VAL A 146 16.97 -12.67 -0.78
CA VAL A 146 18.29 -12.11 -0.50
C VAL A 146 19.18 -12.42 -1.71
N ALA A 147 19.77 -11.40 -2.32
CA ALA A 147 20.63 -11.51 -3.49
C ALA A 147 21.92 -10.72 -3.26
N SER A 148 23.07 -11.35 -3.52
CA SER A 148 24.35 -10.64 -3.50
C SER A 148 24.47 -9.73 -4.72
N MET A 149 25.18 -8.62 -4.53
CA MET A 149 25.55 -7.68 -5.58
C MET A 149 27.05 -7.38 -5.49
N ALA A 150 27.72 -7.37 -6.64
CA ALA A 150 29.14 -7.04 -6.71
C ALA A 150 29.40 -5.52 -6.57
N SER A 151 28.44 -4.71 -7.01
CA SER A 151 28.49 -3.25 -6.94
C SER A 151 27.08 -2.65 -6.95
N TYR A 152 26.93 -1.45 -6.41
CA TYR A 152 25.68 -0.69 -6.45
C TYR A 152 25.97 0.82 -6.61
N GLY A 153 25.31 1.47 -7.57
CA GLY A 153 25.65 2.83 -7.98
C GLY A 153 27.13 2.96 -8.38
N ASN A 154 27.80 3.97 -7.83
CA ASN A 154 29.24 4.18 -8.06
C ASN A 154 30.15 3.45 -7.06
N GLN A 155 29.58 2.62 -6.17
CA GLN A 155 30.30 1.93 -5.11
C GLN A 155 30.73 0.54 -5.59
N HIS A 156 32.05 0.30 -5.64
CA HIS A 156 32.68 -0.96 -6.10
C HIS A 156 32.91 -1.95 -4.95
N GLU A 157 32.01 -1.95 -3.98
CA GLU A 157 32.05 -2.84 -2.82
C GLU A 157 30.85 -3.78 -2.85
N PRO A 158 30.90 -4.94 -2.18
CA PRO A 158 29.78 -5.86 -2.21
C PRO A 158 28.57 -5.26 -1.47
N HIS A 159 27.39 -5.41 -2.05
CA HIS A 159 26.11 -5.09 -1.43
C HIS A 159 25.23 -6.33 -1.41
N THR A 160 24.15 -6.26 -0.63
CA THR A 160 23.08 -7.25 -0.63
C THR A 160 21.78 -6.55 -0.93
N ALA A 161 21.09 -7.00 -1.98
CA ALA A 161 19.72 -6.60 -2.26
C ALA A 161 18.75 -7.58 -1.60
N VAL A 162 17.82 -7.04 -0.82
CA VAL A 162 16.68 -7.77 -0.27
C VAL A 162 15.44 -7.34 -1.03
N LEU A 163 14.95 -8.22 -1.91
CA LEU A 163 13.71 -8.01 -2.66
C LEU A 163 12.54 -8.45 -1.78
N ILE A 164 11.62 -7.53 -1.54
CA ILE A 164 10.48 -7.68 -0.64
C ILE A 164 9.22 -7.79 -1.48
N ARG A 165 8.38 -8.80 -1.22
CA ARG A 165 7.05 -8.88 -1.82
C ARG A 165 6.02 -9.20 -0.75
N LEU A 166 5.00 -8.36 -0.66
CA LEU A 166 3.98 -8.43 0.38
C LEU A 166 2.60 -8.35 -0.27
N HIS A 167 1.72 -9.28 0.06
CA HIS A 167 0.31 -9.16 -0.29
C HIS A 167 -0.30 -8.01 0.51
N HIS A 168 -0.93 -7.05 -0.15
CA HIS A 168 -1.40 -5.81 0.49
C HIS A 168 -2.51 -6.04 1.56
N SER A 169 -3.06 -7.24 1.66
CA SER A 169 -3.93 -7.57 2.81
C SER A 169 -3.16 -7.63 4.13
N LEU A 170 -1.85 -7.88 4.13
CA LEU A 170 -1.03 -7.97 5.35
C LEU A 170 -1.00 -6.63 6.10
N GLY A 171 -0.93 -5.53 5.38
CA GLY A 171 -0.78 -4.19 5.94
C GLY A 171 -0.70 -3.12 4.85
N ASP A 172 -0.59 -1.87 5.27
CA ASP A 172 -0.34 -0.74 4.40
C ASP A 172 1.15 -0.38 4.34
N GLY A 173 1.52 0.45 3.35
CA GLY A 173 2.91 0.87 3.17
C GLY A 173 3.51 1.55 4.39
N ARG A 174 2.72 2.33 5.15
CA ARG A 174 3.16 2.98 6.39
C ARG A 174 3.45 1.97 7.49
N SER A 175 2.60 0.98 7.67
CA SER A 175 2.80 -0.09 8.65
C SER A 175 4.02 -0.92 8.31
N PHE A 176 4.27 -1.19 7.03
CA PHE A 176 5.47 -1.92 6.60
C PHE A 176 6.75 -1.13 6.80
N ILE A 177 6.79 0.16 6.46
CA ILE A 177 7.96 0.99 6.72
C ILE A 177 8.17 1.13 8.22
N THR A 178 7.11 1.35 9.01
CA THR A 178 7.23 1.39 10.47
C THR A 178 7.78 0.07 11.01
N LEU A 179 7.25 -1.07 10.57
CA LEU A 179 7.74 -2.39 10.98
C LEU A 179 9.21 -2.59 10.59
N LEU A 180 9.59 -2.25 9.36
CA LEU A 180 10.97 -2.33 8.87
C LEU A 180 11.90 -1.47 9.74
N LEU A 181 11.54 -0.22 10.00
CA LEU A 181 12.35 0.73 10.77
C LEU A 181 12.34 0.49 12.28
N SER A 182 11.38 -0.28 12.82
CA SER A 182 11.29 -0.53 14.27
C SER A 182 11.79 -1.91 14.66
N ALA A 183 11.59 -2.91 13.81
CA ALA A 183 11.92 -4.30 14.11
C ALA A 183 13.25 -4.75 13.49
N LEU A 184 13.67 -4.17 12.36
CA LEU A 184 14.82 -4.69 11.60
C LEU A 184 16.06 -3.81 11.64
N LEU A 185 16.01 -2.66 12.32
CA LEU A 185 17.20 -1.85 12.57
C LEU A 185 18.12 -2.51 13.59
N ASP A 186 19.43 -2.44 13.34
CA ASP A 186 20.45 -2.89 14.30
C ASP A 186 20.55 -1.95 15.51
N SER A 187 20.18 -0.68 15.35
CA SER A 187 20.10 0.31 16.42
C SER A 187 18.81 1.12 16.28
N PRO A 188 18.02 1.27 17.36
CA PRO A 188 16.77 2.00 17.30
C PRO A 188 17.02 3.48 17.00
N LEU A 189 16.14 4.10 16.22
CA LEU A 189 16.18 5.55 15.98
C LEU A 189 15.88 6.30 17.29
N GLU A 190 16.69 7.31 17.61
CA GLU A 190 16.54 8.13 18.84
C GLU A 190 15.19 8.85 18.94
N LYS A 191 14.57 9.16 17.79
CA LYS A 191 13.23 9.73 17.71
C LYS A 191 12.32 8.77 16.96
N PRO A 192 11.25 8.24 17.59
CA PRO A 192 10.19 7.57 16.85
C PRO A 192 9.68 8.55 15.80
N GLN A 193 9.78 8.19 14.52
CA GLN A 193 9.22 9.00 13.45
C GLN A 193 7.70 8.93 13.54
N THR A 194 7.13 9.81 14.35
CA THR A 194 5.69 9.99 14.43
C THR A 194 5.28 10.88 13.26
N LEU A 195 4.50 10.32 12.34
CA LEU A 195 3.82 11.13 11.34
C LEU A 195 2.76 11.99 12.03
N PRO A 196 2.57 13.25 11.60
CA PRO A 196 1.42 14.04 12.02
C PRO A 196 0.15 13.32 11.53
N ILE A 197 -0.57 12.71 12.46
CA ILE A 197 -1.86 12.10 12.16
C ILE A 197 -2.91 13.21 12.16
N ALA A 198 -3.87 13.13 11.24
CA ALA A 198 -5.10 13.91 11.35
C ALA A 198 -5.66 13.72 12.78
N ARG A 199 -5.76 14.81 13.55
CA ARG A 199 -6.19 14.75 14.95
C ARG A 199 -7.54 14.04 15.03
N HIS A 200 -7.54 12.81 15.53
CA HIS A 200 -8.81 12.14 15.83
C HIS A 200 -9.26 12.63 17.21
N HIS A 201 -10.26 13.49 17.25
CA HIS A 201 -11.01 13.73 18.48
C HIS A 201 -11.53 12.37 18.99
N GLN A 202 -11.30 12.07 20.28
CA GLN A 202 -12.06 11.03 20.99
C GLN A 202 -13.54 11.38 20.85
N GLN A 203 -14.31 10.48 20.23
CA GLN A 203 -15.70 10.76 19.88
C GLN A 203 -16.63 9.69 20.44
N SER A 204 -17.73 10.17 21.03
CA SER A 204 -18.75 9.38 21.70
C SER A 204 -19.45 8.39 20.76
N ARG A 205 -20.13 7.39 21.34
CA ARG A 205 -20.96 6.42 20.59
C ARG A 205 -22.04 7.11 19.73
N LEU A 206 -22.58 8.24 20.20
CA LEU A 206 -23.54 9.05 19.45
C LEU A 206 -22.92 9.71 18.21
N ALA A 207 -21.70 10.21 18.31
CA ALA A 207 -20.97 10.74 17.15
C ALA A 207 -20.67 9.64 16.11
N ARG A 208 -20.40 8.40 16.55
CA ARG A 208 -20.27 7.25 15.64
C ARG A 208 -21.58 6.96 14.89
N LEU A 209 -22.72 6.94 15.59
CA LEU A 209 -24.03 6.71 14.97
C LEU A 209 -24.41 7.85 14.02
N GLY A 210 -24.20 9.10 14.43
CA GLY A 210 -24.42 10.28 13.60
C GLY A 210 -23.59 10.26 12.31
N ARG A 211 -22.32 9.87 12.38
CA ARG A 211 -21.49 9.67 11.18
C ARG A 211 -21.96 8.53 10.30
N LEU A 212 -22.49 7.45 10.87
CA LEU A 212 -23.00 6.32 10.10
C LEU A 212 -24.25 6.74 9.31
N LEU A 213 -25.16 7.48 9.96
CA LEU A 213 -26.31 8.09 9.31
C LEU A 213 -25.91 9.12 8.24
N TRP A 214 -24.92 9.96 8.54
CA TRP A 214 -24.39 10.95 7.61
C TRP A 214 -23.61 10.33 6.43
N ALA A 215 -22.86 9.25 6.67
CA ALA A 215 -22.18 8.49 5.63
C ALA A 215 -23.20 7.82 4.72
N VAL A 216 -24.26 7.23 5.27
CA VAL A 216 -25.37 6.65 4.48
C VAL A 216 -26.06 7.73 3.64
N SER A 217 -26.33 8.91 4.18
CA SER A 217 -26.96 10.00 3.44
C SER A 217 -26.06 10.60 2.34
N ASN A 218 -24.74 10.64 2.54
CA ASN A 218 -23.78 11.16 1.55
C ASN A 218 -23.19 10.09 0.62
N THR A 219 -23.51 8.80 0.85
CA THR A 219 -23.08 7.69 0.00
C THR A 219 -23.39 7.92 -1.49
N PRO A 220 -24.57 8.44 -1.89
CA PRO A 220 -24.84 8.73 -3.31
C PRO A 220 -23.89 9.75 -3.93
N TRP A 221 -23.45 10.76 -3.18
CA TRP A 221 -22.55 11.80 -3.68
C TRP A 221 -21.12 11.27 -3.85
N VAL A 222 -20.62 10.55 -2.85
CA VAL A 222 -19.32 9.86 -2.89
C VAL A 222 -19.31 8.81 -4.00
N MET A 223 -20.36 7.99 -4.09
CA MET A 223 -20.51 7.00 -5.15
C MET A 223 -20.54 7.67 -6.52
N ARG A 224 -21.27 8.79 -6.70
CA ARG A 224 -21.25 9.54 -7.96
C ARG A 224 -19.84 10.00 -8.32
N ARG A 225 -19.00 10.40 -7.35
CA ARG A 225 -17.61 10.82 -7.59
C ARG A 225 -16.71 9.65 -7.97
N VAL A 226 -16.87 8.51 -7.31
CA VAL A 226 -16.10 7.27 -7.57
C VAL A 226 -16.52 6.60 -8.88
N LEU A 227 -17.81 6.68 -9.22
CA LEU A 227 -18.41 6.10 -10.44
C LEU A 227 -18.32 7.02 -11.67
N ARG A 228 -17.91 8.29 -11.50
CA ARG A 228 -17.62 9.17 -12.63
C ARG A 228 -16.53 8.53 -13.49
N ARG A 229 -16.81 8.40 -14.79
CA ARG A 229 -15.78 8.03 -15.76
C ARG A 229 -14.72 9.14 -15.78
N GLY A 230 -13.46 8.73 -15.73
CA GLY A 230 -12.34 9.63 -15.94
C GLY A 230 -12.34 10.15 -17.38
N GLU A 231 -11.61 11.23 -17.63
CA GLU A 231 -11.29 11.63 -19.00
C GLU A 231 -10.51 10.49 -19.67
N PRO A 232 -10.79 10.16 -20.94
CA PRO A 232 -9.93 9.26 -21.70
C PRO A 232 -8.49 9.75 -21.61
N SER A 233 -7.55 8.86 -21.29
CA SER A 233 -6.13 9.20 -21.30
C SER A 233 -5.34 8.01 -21.85
N PRO A 234 -4.15 8.22 -22.43
CA PRO A 234 -3.29 7.14 -22.87
C PRO A 234 -2.93 6.13 -21.77
N LEU A 235 -3.01 6.54 -20.49
CA LEU A 235 -2.73 5.71 -19.33
C LEU A 235 -3.97 4.99 -18.76
N HIS A 236 -5.16 5.24 -19.32
CA HIS A 236 -6.42 4.72 -18.80
C HIS A 236 -7.34 4.20 -19.90
N GLY A 237 -7.86 2.99 -19.72
CA GLY A 237 -8.89 2.41 -20.60
C GLY A 237 -8.40 1.26 -21.48
N CYS A 238 -7.09 1.14 -21.70
CA CYS A 238 -6.49 0.00 -22.38
C CYS A 238 -6.52 -1.26 -21.51
N ARG A 239 -6.59 -2.43 -22.15
CA ARG A 239 -6.49 -3.73 -21.46
C ARG A 239 -5.04 -3.93 -21.03
N LEU A 240 -4.81 -4.00 -19.72
CA LEU A 240 -3.48 -4.28 -19.16
C LEU A 240 -3.06 -5.73 -19.47
N GLU A 241 -1.83 -5.91 -19.97
CA GLU A 241 -1.25 -7.23 -20.31
C GLU A 241 -0.87 -8.06 -19.09
N GLY A 242 -0.89 -7.48 -17.89
CA GLY A 242 -0.43 -8.13 -16.66
C GLY A 242 1.09 -8.07 -16.45
N ARG A 243 1.84 -7.47 -17.38
CA ARG A 243 3.25 -7.11 -17.16
C ARG A 243 3.29 -5.82 -16.32
N LYS A 244 3.84 -5.89 -15.11
CA LYS A 244 4.11 -4.73 -14.26
C LYS A 244 5.57 -4.33 -14.48
N ILE A 245 5.81 -3.12 -14.95
CA ILE A 245 7.15 -2.55 -15.11
C ILE A 245 7.40 -1.66 -13.90
N LEU A 246 8.52 -1.89 -13.22
CA LEU A 246 8.97 -0.98 -12.17
C LEU A 246 10.01 -0.02 -12.75
N ALA A 247 10.10 1.16 -12.15
CA ALA A 247 11.14 2.14 -12.44
C ALA A 247 11.38 3.00 -11.20
N TRP A 248 12.58 3.54 -11.08
CA TRP A 248 12.94 4.57 -10.12
C TRP A 248 13.77 5.66 -10.81
N SER A 249 13.72 6.89 -10.28
CA SER A 249 14.58 7.98 -10.74
C SER A 249 15.92 7.95 -10.00
N SER A 250 16.88 8.73 -10.49
CA SER A 250 18.03 9.10 -9.66
C SER A 250 17.57 9.78 -8.36
N PRO A 251 18.35 9.64 -7.26
CA PRO A 251 18.02 10.26 -5.99
C PRO A 251 17.87 11.79 -6.13
N MET A 252 16.85 12.34 -5.47
CA MET A 252 16.64 13.79 -5.40
C MET A 252 16.96 14.28 -3.99
N SER A 253 17.61 15.44 -3.88
CA SER A 253 17.93 16.03 -2.57
C SER A 253 16.67 16.44 -1.82
N LEU A 254 16.43 15.79 -0.68
CA LEU A 254 15.35 16.17 0.23
C LEU A 254 15.56 17.57 0.81
N ALA A 255 16.81 18.02 0.98
CA ALA A 255 17.12 19.37 1.42
C ALA A 255 16.61 20.40 0.41
N ALA A 256 16.87 20.20 -0.88
CA ALA A 256 16.37 21.06 -1.94
C ALA A 256 14.83 21.07 -2.00
N LEU A 257 14.19 19.92 -1.81
CA LEU A 257 12.72 19.86 -1.72
C LEU A 257 12.17 20.62 -0.49
N LYS A 258 12.85 20.52 0.66
CA LYS A 258 12.48 21.24 1.88
C LYS A 258 12.69 22.75 1.75
N GLU A 259 13.70 23.19 1.02
CA GLU A 259 13.91 24.59 0.70
C GLU A 259 12.80 25.10 -0.22
N GLY A 260 12.55 24.41 -1.34
CA GLY A 260 11.50 24.76 -2.28
C GLY A 260 10.11 24.84 -1.65
N ARG A 261 9.80 23.94 -0.69
CA ARG A 261 8.49 23.98 0.01
C ARG A 261 8.36 25.25 0.85
N SER A 262 9.47 25.71 1.43
CA SER A 262 9.49 26.85 2.35
C SER A 262 9.34 28.16 1.57
N LEU A 263 10.02 28.26 0.42
CA LEU A 263 9.88 29.39 -0.50
C LEU A 263 8.47 29.51 -1.08
N ALA A 264 7.84 28.38 -1.43
CA ALA A 264 6.50 28.36 -2.02
C ALA A 264 5.35 28.36 -0.99
N GLY A 265 5.65 28.24 0.32
CA GLY A 265 4.61 28.17 1.36
C GLY A 265 3.73 26.91 1.30
N VAL A 266 4.27 25.79 0.81
CA VAL A 266 3.53 24.52 0.59
C VAL A 266 4.19 23.32 1.28
N THR A 267 3.61 22.13 1.16
CA THR A 267 4.19 20.88 1.67
C THR A 267 5.06 20.17 0.63
N VAL A 268 5.94 19.27 1.06
CA VAL A 268 6.75 18.43 0.14
C VAL A 268 5.85 17.59 -0.76
N ASN A 269 4.73 17.08 -0.24
CA ASN A 269 3.77 16.30 -1.02
C ASN A 269 3.16 17.12 -2.17
N ASP A 270 2.93 18.43 -1.96
CA ASP A 270 2.38 19.32 -2.99
C ASP A 270 3.38 19.49 -4.13
N LEU A 271 4.67 19.66 -3.82
CA LEU A 271 5.75 19.73 -4.82
C LEU A 271 5.89 18.44 -5.61
N LEU A 272 5.88 17.28 -4.95
CA LEU A 272 5.98 15.98 -5.61
C LEU A 272 4.80 15.74 -6.56
N LEU A 273 3.58 16.05 -6.12
CA LEU A 273 2.38 15.92 -6.96
C LEU A 273 2.38 16.94 -8.11
N ALA A 274 2.87 18.16 -7.90
CA ALA A 274 3.03 19.15 -8.97
C ALA A 274 4.07 18.71 -10.01
N GLY A 275 5.20 18.14 -9.56
CA GLY A 275 6.21 17.54 -10.43
C GLY A 275 5.64 16.37 -11.24
N LEU A 276 4.91 15.47 -10.59
CA LEU A 276 4.23 14.35 -11.25
C LEU A 276 3.21 14.83 -12.28
N ALA A 277 2.40 15.83 -11.93
CA ALA A 277 1.43 16.43 -12.84
C ALA A 277 2.11 17.06 -14.07
N GLN A 278 3.25 17.75 -13.87
CA GLN A 278 4.03 18.33 -14.96
C GLN A 278 4.71 17.27 -15.83
N ALA A 279 5.19 16.17 -15.26
CA ALA A 279 5.73 15.04 -16.00
C ALA A 279 4.65 14.39 -16.87
N LEU A 280 3.46 14.13 -16.32
CA LEU A 280 2.31 13.61 -17.07
C LEU A 280 1.88 14.56 -18.18
N HIS A 281 1.86 15.88 -17.93
CA HIS A 281 1.58 16.87 -18.97
C HIS A 281 2.54 16.77 -20.15
N ARG A 282 3.85 16.68 -19.88
CA ARG A 282 4.88 16.50 -20.92
C ARG A 282 4.69 15.18 -21.67
N TYR A 283 4.40 14.09 -20.96
CA TYR A 283 4.14 12.78 -21.55
C TYR A 283 2.92 12.78 -22.47
N PHE A 284 1.78 13.32 -22.02
CA PHE A 284 0.58 13.40 -22.86
C PHE A 284 0.81 14.28 -24.09
N ARG A 285 1.58 15.37 -23.95
CA ARG A 285 1.97 16.20 -25.08
C ARG A 285 2.85 15.44 -26.10
N SER A 286 3.75 14.55 -25.65
CA SER A 286 4.60 13.77 -26.56
C SER A 286 3.86 12.64 -27.26
N VAL A 287 2.80 12.09 -26.67
CA VAL A 287 2.02 10.96 -27.25
C VAL A 287 0.99 11.43 -28.28
N GLY A 288 0.63 12.73 -28.32
CA GLY A 288 -0.15 13.33 -29.41
C GLY A 288 -1.68 13.09 -29.35
N ASP A 289 -2.15 12.08 -28.61
CA ASP A 289 -3.57 11.75 -28.48
C ASP A 289 -4.21 12.37 -27.23
N ALA A 290 -5.17 13.26 -27.44
CA ALA A 290 -6.09 13.85 -26.45
C ALA A 290 -5.48 14.08 -25.04
N MET A 291 -4.85 15.24 -24.83
CA MET A 291 -4.31 15.60 -23.52
C MET A 291 -5.44 15.75 -22.49
N PRO A 292 -5.53 14.87 -21.48
CA PRO A 292 -6.51 15.04 -20.41
C PRO A 292 -6.19 16.32 -19.63
N GLN A 293 -7.20 17.13 -19.40
CA GLN A 293 -7.08 18.32 -18.56
C GLN A 293 -6.80 17.92 -17.10
N ARG A 294 -7.26 16.72 -16.73
CA ARG A 294 -7.14 16.21 -15.37
C ARG A 294 -7.12 14.69 -15.33
N VAL A 295 -6.21 14.17 -14.51
CA VAL A 295 -6.06 12.74 -14.24
C VAL A 295 -6.64 12.41 -12.87
N VAL A 296 -7.56 11.45 -12.81
CA VAL A 296 -8.11 10.98 -11.53
C VAL A 296 -7.07 10.09 -10.85
N THR A 297 -6.56 10.59 -9.73
CA THR A 297 -5.51 10.00 -8.92
C THR A 297 -6.07 9.54 -7.58
N VAL A 298 -5.74 8.35 -7.13
CA VAL A 298 -6.06 7.92 -5.76
C VAL A 298 -4.91 8.31 -4.83
N LEU A 299 -5.25 8.98 -3.74
CA LEU A 299 -4.36 9.32 -2.64
C LEU A 299 -4.79 8.52 -1.40
N PRO A 300 -3.98 7.56 -0.95
CA PRO A 300 -4.21 6.88 0.33
C PRO A 300 -4.01 7.86 1.49
N VAL A 301 -4.99 7.95 2.39
CA VAL A 301 -4.93 8.78 3.60
C VAL A 301 -5.18 7.91 4.81
N ASP A 302 -4.25 7.91 5.76
CA ASP A 302 -4.41 7.22 7.04
C ASP A 302 -5.52 7.88 7.87
N VAL A 303 -6.46 7.07 8.35
CA VAL A 303 -7.61 7.55 9.15
C VAL A 303 -7.48 7.28 10.64
N THR A 304 -6.43 6.57 11.08
CA THR A 304 -6.28 6.20 12.49
C THR A 304 -4.89 6.50 13.03
N GLN A 305 -4.82 6.73 14.34
CA GLN A 305 -3.59 6.58 15.08
C GLN A 305 -3.50 5.13 15.54
N PRO A 306 -2.49 4.33 15.13
CA PRO A 306 -2.28 3.04 15.73
C PRO A 306 -1.99 3.22 17.23
N THR A 307 -2.69 2.48 18.09
CA THR A 307 -2.48 2.49 19.55
C THR A 307 -1.15 1.86 19.95
N ASP A 308 -0.59 1.02 19.09
CA ASP A 308 0.73 0.41 19.22
C ASP A 308 1.52 0.73 17.93
N PRO A 309 2.69 1.40 18.00
CA PRO A 309 3.50 1.74 16.84
C PRO A 309 3.90 0.53 15.98
N LEU A 310 4.00 -0.65 16.57
CA LEU A 310 4.41 -1.88 15.89
C LEU A 310 3.24 -2.59 15.20
N ALA A 311 1.99 -2.29 15.57
CA ALA A 311 0.84 -2.99 15.03
C ALA A 311 0.66 -2.72 13.53
N VAL A 312 0.64 -3.80 12.73
CA VAL A 312 0.37 -3.73 11.29
C VAL A 312 -1.14 -3.62 11.05
N ALA A 313 -1.58 -2.42 10.68
CA ALA A 313 -2.98 -2.09 10.41
C ALA A 313 -3.22 -1.74 8.94
N ASN A 314 -4.50 -1.70 8.55
CA ASN A 314 -4.93 -1.40 7.18
C ASN A 314 -6.02 -0.30 7.19
N ASN A 315 -5.74 0.77 7.92
CA ASN A 315 -6.69 1.84 8.19
C ASN A 315 -6.51 3.01 7.21
N LEU A 316 -6.51 2.71 5.91
CA LEU A 316 -6.41 3.74 4.87
C LEU A 316 -7.78 4.06 4.27
N SER A 317 -7.99 5.33 3.97
CA SER A 317 -9.04 5.80 3.09
C SER A 317 -8.48 6.04 1.69
N LEU A 318 -9.16 5.55 0.66
CA LEU A 318 -8.75 5.71 -0.74
C LEU A 318 -9.47 6.92 -1.35
N CYS A 319 -8.87 8.10 -1.22
CA CYS A 319 -9.49 9.34 -1.67
C CYS A 319 -9.19 9.62 -3.14
N THR A 320 -10.19 10.14 -3.88
CA THR A 320 -10.01 10.54 -5.28
C THR A 320 -9.62 12.02 -5.39
N PHE A 321 -8.49 12.27 -6.03
CA PHE A 321 -7.92 13.58 -6.30
C PHE A 321 -7.85 13.83 -7.80
N SER A 322 -8.30 15.02 -8.24
CA SER A 322 -8.22 15.41 -9.65
C SER A 322 -6.92 16.17 -9.89
N LEU A 323 -5.91 15.46 -10.38
CA LEU A 323 -4.58 15.98 -10.64
C LEU A 323 -4.60 16.82 -11.92
N PRO A 324 -4.24 18.12 -11.87
CA PRO A 324 -4.29 18.99 -13.05
C PRO A 324 -3.12 18.70 -14.01
N THR A 325 -3.42 18.13 -15.18
CA THR A 325 -2.43 17.78 -16.21
C THR A 325 -2.54 18.62 -17.47
N GLY A 326 -3.57 19.47 -17.57
CA GLY A 326 -3.73 20.43 -18.66
C GLY A 326 -2.62 21.50 -18.74
N PRO A 327 -2.70 22.38 -19.75
CA PRO A 327 -1.71 23.44 -19.96
C PRO A 327 -1.88 24.53 -18.89
N MET A 328 -0.84 24.76 -18.10
CA MET A 328 -0.78 25.80 -17.07
C MET A 328 0.65 26.05 -16.63
N ALA A 329 0.93 27.26 -16.13
CA ALA A 329 2.21 27.61 -15.54
C ALA A 329 2.53 26.74 -14.31
N PRO A 330 3.80 26.36 -14.06
CA PRO A 330 4.17 25.50 -12.94
C PRO A 330 3.75 26.03 -11.56
N VAL A 331 3.88 27.33 -11.32
CA VAL A 331 3.50 27.96 -10.04
C VAL A 331 2.00 27.87 -9.82
N THR A 332 1.20 28.24 -10.83
CA THR A 332 -0.27 28.13 -10.77
C THR A 332 -0.73 26.68 -10.57
N ARG A 333 -0.01 25.71 -11.15
CA ARG A 333 -0.27 24.27 -10.94
C ARG A 333 -0.05 23.87 -9.49
N LEU A 334 1.05 24.33 -8.89
CA LEU A 334 1.41 24.05 -7.51
C LEU A 334 0.36 24.63 -6.55
N GLU A 335 -0.02 25.89 -6.71
CA GLU A 335 -1.05 26.55 -5.91
C GLU A 335 -2.40 25.84 -6.01
N ALA A 336 -2.81 25.45 -7.23
CA ALA A 336 -4.04 24.73 -7.47
C ALA A 336 -4.04 23.34 -6.80
N ILE A 337 -2.91 22.64 -6.81
CA ILE A 337 -2.74 21.35 -6.14
C ILE A 337 -2.80 21.54 -4.62
N HIS A 338 -2.06 22.50 -4.07
CA HIS A 338 -2.04 22.81 -2.65
C HIS A 338 -3.46 23.12 -2.13
N CYS A 339 -4.17 24.07 -2.77
CA CYS A 339 -5.54 24.42 -2.40
C CYS A 339 -6.50 23.23 -2.43
N ARG A 340 -6.37 22.33 -3.42
CA ARG A 340 -7.22 21.14 -3.54
C ARG A 340 -6.89 20.10 -2.48
N LEU A 341 -5.62 19.94 -2.12
CA LEU A 341 -5.19 19.00 -1.08
C LEU A 341 -5.64 19.47 0.31
N GLU A 342 -5.52 20.76 0.62
CA GLU A 342 -6.03 21.30 1.89
C GLU A 342 -7.55 21.12 2.02
N ARG A 343 -8.30 21.36 0.93
CA ARG A 343 -9.74 21.06 0.90
C ARG A 343 -10.04 19.57 1.07
N LEU A 344 -9.22 18.69 0.50
CA LEU A 344 -9.39 17.24 0.65
C LEU A 344 -9.12 16.80 2.09
N LYS A 345 -8.06 17.30 2.72
CA LYS A 345 -7.70 17.00 4.12
C LYS A 345 -8.79 17.47 5.09
N ALA A 346 -9.40 18.61 4.83
CA ALA A 346 -10.52 19.13 5.62
C ALA A 346 -11.86 18.45 5.31
N SER A 347 -11.93 17.65 4.23
CA SER A 347 -13.18 17.05 3.79
C SER A 347 -13.57 15.85 4.66
N PRO A 348 -14.84 15.77 5.09
CA PRO A 348 -15.37 14.57 5.73
C PRO A 348 -15.42 13.35 4.80
N ASP A 349 -15.18 13.53 3.49
CA ASP A 349 -15.06 12.46 2.48
C ASP A 349 -14.08 11.37 2.91
N ILE A 350 -12.99 11.73 3.60
CA ILE A 350 -11.98 10.77 4.07
C ILE A 350 -12.63 9.69 4.95
N ILE A 351 -13.44 10.11 5.92
CA ILE A 351 -14.09 9.21 6.88
C ILE A 351 -15.23 8.44 6.20
N VAL A 352 -15.99 9.10 5.32
CA VAL A 352 -17.08 8.44 4.59
C VAL A 352 -16.56 7.38 3.64
N ASN A 353 -15.52 7.67 2.86
CA ASN A 353 -14.88 6.70 1.96
C ASN A 353 -14.42 5.46 2.73
N TYR A 354 -13.78 5.67 3.88
CA TYR A 354 -13.37 4.58 4.76
C TYR A 354 -14.56 3.74 5.24
N ALA A 355 -15.60 4.40 5.76
CA ALA A 355 -16.80 3.73 6.25
C ALA A 355 -17.57 2.96 5.15
N VAL A 356 -17.67 3.53 3.95
CA VAL A 356 -18.33 2.90 2.80
C VAL A 356 -17.56 1.67 2.34
N LEU A 357 -16.23 1.75 2.30
CA LEU A 357 -15.35 0.63 1.94
C LEU A 357 -15.49 -0.52 2.96
N ASP A 358 -15.42 -0.21 4.26
CA ASP A 358 -15.64 -1.18 5.32
C ASP A 358 -17.05 -1.79 5.26
N MET A 359 -18.09 -0.96 5.11
CA MET A 359 -19.47 -1.42 4.97
C MET A 359 -19.65 -2.36 3.78
N PHE A 360 -19.15 -2.03 2.59
CA PHE A 360 -19.33 -2.88 1.42
C PHE A 360 -18.59 -4.20 1.52
N THR A 361 -17.37 -4.20 2.04
CA THR A 361 -16.62 -5.44 2.27
C THR A 361 -17.20 -6.29 3.39
N ASN A 362 -17.91 -5.67 4.34
CA ASN A 362 -18.60 -6.36 5.41
C ASN A 362 -20.02 -6.81 5.08
N LEU A 363 -20.76 -6.17 4.18
CA LEU A 363 -22.16 -6.54 3.92
C LEU A 363 -22.35 -7.30 2.61
N LEU A 364 -21.57 -6.99 1.57
CA LEU A 364 -21.80 -7.54 0.25
C LEU A 364 -21.07 -8.88 0.04
N PRO A 365 -21.69 -9.85 -0.67
CA PRO A 365 -20.98 -11.00 -1.21
C PRO A 365 -19.77 -10.58 -2.05
N GLY A 366 -18.67 -11.33 -1.97
CA GLY A 366 -17.40 -11.02 -2.62
C GLY A 366 -17.49 -10.55 -4.08
N PRO A 367 -18.27 -11.21 -4.97
CA PRO A 367 -18.46 -10.74 -6.34
C PRO A 367 -19.14 -9.37 -6.43
N LEU A 368 -20.14 -9.11 -5.58
CA LEU A 368 -20.84 -7.83 -5.51
C LEU A 368 -19.97 -6.73 -4.90
N ALA A 369 -19.26 -7.04 -3.81
CA ALA A 369 -18.29 -6.13 -3.20
C ALA A 369 -17.20 -5.74 -4.21
N ARG A 370 -16.64 -6.72 -4.93
CA ARG A 370 -15.64 -6.49 -5.98
C ARG A 370 -16.18 -5.58 -7.09
N ARG A 371 -17.43 -5.78 -7.51
CA ARG A 371 -18.07 -4.94 -8.54
C ARG A 371 -18.31 -3.51 -8.03
N ALA A 372 -18.82 -3.35 -6.81
CA ALA A 372 -19.12 -2.05 -6.20
C ALA A 372 -17.85 -1.22 -5.95
N LEU A 373 -16.75 -1.89 -5.59
CA LEU A 373 -15.46 -1.26 -5.29
C LEU A 373 -14.55 -1.14 -6.52
N ASN A 374 -15.05 -1.49 -7.71
CA ASN A 374 -14.28 -1.38 -8.93
C ASN A 374 -14.32 0.05 -9.48
N THR A 375 -13.21 0.76 -9.39
CA THR A 375 -13.10 2.14 -9.84
C THR A 375 -12.70 2.19 -11.31
N HIS A 376 -13.70 2.40 -12.18
CA HIS A 376 -13.48 2.45 -13.63
C HIS A 376 -12.90 3.77 -14.14
N GLY A 377 -12.79 4.82 -13.31
CA GLY A 377 -12.29 6.14 -13.73
C GLY A 377 -10.92 6.52 -13.18
N VAL A 378 -10.27 5.65 -12.39
CA VAL A 378 -8.97 5.94 -11.77
C VAL A 378 -7.84 5.57 -12.71
N THR A 379 -6.88 6.49 -12.90
CA THR A 379 -5.74 6.33 -13.81
C THR A 379 -4.43 6.06 -13.07
N LEU A 380 -4.25 6.71 -11.92
CA LEU A 380 -3.01 6.74 -11.16
C LEU A 380 -3.28 6.51 -9.66
N VAL A 381 -2.37 5.85 -8.96
CA VAL A 381 -2.28 5.95 -7.49
C VAL A 381 -0.98 6.64 -7.11
N ALA A 382 -1.05 7.63 -6.23
CA ALA A 382 0.13 8.30 -5.70
C ALA A 382 0.16 8.19 -4.18
N SER A 383 1.28 7.71 -3.64
CA SER A 383 1.51 7.56 -2.20
C SER A 383 2.89 8.10 -1.87
N ASN A 384 2.98 8.81 -0.75
CA ASN A 384 4.23 9.32 -0.22
C ASN A 384 4.34 8.86 1.23
N LEU A 385 5.42 8.17 1.56
CA LEU A 385 5.69 7.65 2.89
C LEU A 385 6.98 8.28 3.42
N PRO A 386 7.03 8.67 4.70
CA PRO A 386 8.26 9.16 5.28
C PRO A 386 9.31 8.05 5.31
N GLY A 387 10.57 8.42 5.06
CA GLY A 387 11.71 7.54 5.25
C GLY A 387 12.57 7.96 6.46
N PRO A 388 13.56 7.13 6.82
CA PRO A 388 14.58 7.50 7.80
C PRO A 388 15.26 8.83 7.41
N GLN A 389 15.52 9.70 8.39
CA GLN A 389 16.22 10.99 8.16
C GLN A 389 17.73 10.89 8.39
N GLU A 390 18.17 9.77 8.94
CA GLU A 390 19.54 9.46 9.30
C GLU A 390 19.94 8.17 8.60
N THR A 391 21.25 7.93 8.48
CA THR A 391 21.74 6.66 7.94
C THR A 391 21.40 5.55 8.92
N ILE A 392 20.75 4.51 8.43
CA ILE A 392 20.28 3.38 9.22
C ILE A 392 21.07 2.12 8.87
N HIS A 393 21.18 1.22 9.84
CA HIS A 393 21.86 -0.06 9.68
C HIS A 393 20.84 -1.20 9.86
N MET A 394 20.88 -2.16 8.95
CA MET A 394 20.07 -3.38 8.99
C MET A 394 20.95 -4.57 8.65
N PHE A 395 20.74 -5.69 9.35
CA PHE A 395 21.46 -6.94 9.12
C PHE A 395 22.99 -6.80 9.18
N GLY A 396 23.51 -5.87 9.98
CA GLY A 396 24.94 -5.61 10.16
C GLY A 396 25.55 -4.63 9.15
N GLY A 397 24.78 -4.12 8.18
CA GLY A 397 25.28 -3.23 7.14
C GLY A 397 24.52 -1.91 7.06
N ALA A 398 25.16 -0.87 6.54
CA ALA A 398 24.50 0.41 6.28
C ALA A 398 23.49 0.26 5.12
N VAL A 399 22.30 0.82 5.25
CA VAL A 399 21.30 0.80 4.19
C VAL A 399 21.56 1.95 3.21
N ASN A 400 21.77 1.61 1.94
CA ASN A 400 21.95 2.57 0.86
C ASN A 400 20.59 3.10 0.37
N ASP A 401 19.69 2.19 0.03
CA ASP A 401 18.42 2.53 -0.62
C ASP A 401 17.26 1.66 -0.13
N ILE A 402 16.09 2.30 -0.02
CA ILE A 402 14.81 1.66 0.29
C ILE A 402 13.78 2.17 -0.72
N MET A 403 13.22 1.25 -1.50
CA MET A 403 12.24 1.57 -2.54
C MET A 403 11.01 0.68 -2.37
N PHE A 404 9.83 1.25 -2.59
CA PHE A 404 8.57 0.51 -2.56
C PHE A 404 7.66 0.90 -3.73
N TRP A 405 7.00 -0.10 -4.30
CA TRP A 405 5.98 0.05 -5.33
C TRP A 405 4.66 -0.51 -4.84
N ILE A 406 3.66 0.36 -4.85
CA ILE A 406 2.28 0.02 -4.53
C ILE A 406 1.66 -0.90 -5.61
N PRO A 407 0.63 -1.70 -5.27
CA PRO A 407 -0.06 -2.55 -6.23
C PRO A 407 -0.93 -1.73 -7.18
N ASN A 408 -1.05 -2.21 -8.42
CA ASN A 408 -2.05 -1.73 -9.36
C ASN A 408 -3.39 -2.38 -9.04
N LYS A 409 -4.45 -1.58 -9.03
CA LYS A 409 -5.81 -2.07 -8.86
C LYS A 409 -6.58 -1.98 -10.17
N SER A 410 -7.38 -2.98 -10.49
CA SER A 410 -8.30 -2.94 -11.64
C SER A 410 -7.62 -2.58 -12.98
N ARG A 411 -7.92 -1.42 -13.56
CA ARG A 411 -7.38 -0.88 -14.82
C ARG A 411 -6.46 0.32 -14.60
N THR A 412 -6.00 0.55 -13.37
CA THR A 412 -5.06 1.65 -13.07
C THR A 412 -3.72 1.37 -13.74
N GLY A 413 -3.29 2.29 -14.61
CA GLY A 413 -2.11 2.12 -15.44
C GLY A 413 -0.79 2.47 -14.77
N VAL A 414 -0.82 3.35 -13.75
CA VAL A 414 0.37 3.87 -13.05
C VAL A 414 0.24 3.79 -11.55
#